data_AF-A0A3P7M0I0-F1
#
_entry.id   AF-A0A3P7M0I0-F1
#
_cell.length_a   1.000
_cell.length_b   1.000
_cell.length_c   1.000
_cell.angle_alpha   90.00
_cell.angle_beta   90.00
_cell.angle_gamma   90.00
#
_symmetry.space_group_name_H-M   'P 1'
#
loop_
_entity.id
_entity.type
_entity.pdbx_description
1 polymer ?
#
loop_
_entity_poly.entity_id
_entity_poly.type
_entity_poly.pdbx_seq_one_letter_code
_entity_poly.pdbx_strand_id
1 'polypeptide(L)'
;VEAGPNNTTVSFVRETIDRKERARHALLQTASERSNGIECLIDTALELEKRDTALGLEKRGVPIKWASIYQTDLSSSWEQAIHFPIRYNGSFTEIDRQVLRNHYVDDENLIPGAYQYYILLKWLNSNSEHDTYFTLVNIKFINPWKYEDGDEYELVQTNSNTVHIIVRGKLRCRSQIRFHKDPFRPCLEKDRIKEDCTVECNMKQFYDKMAINGLDYRDQFRAIKSLKRSQTRTYSSLEQKRPPTLWALMDAAMHAVCVNVVDRRPDVYFLPVHIGEIYLCPNSEVTLSESLIAVTEKVAENEKFIDAHGCIYADNKLIFQYKNQFCLILKSKRTLSKQINLTTDDKEKMKDTKKIIELLVEEANTPKESTSIYILSSDASFCSSNKAEIWQQLKAGILEKPTSTEDVKSASGTTGEVDITKWDPEFFGITPKEAPFIDVQQRLMLQSVSRCLENAKPLKISKNTGVFIGVSGNDFTNRVYSEIKENASGYYSGGTNGSCIAGRI
;
A
#
# COMPACT_ATOMS: atom_id res chain seq x y z
N VAL A 1 9.50 0.67 -38.92
CA VAL A 1 10.42 1.01 -37.80
C VAL A 1 11.24 2.20 -38.24
N GLU A 2 11.20 3.29 -37.50
CA GLU A 2 12.07 4.46 -37.73
C GLU A 2 13.29 4.36 -36.82
N ALA A 3 14.46 4.34 -37.45
CA ALA A 3 15.74 4.32 -36.76
C ALA A 3 16.20 5.75 -36.53
N GLY A 4 16.03 6.27 -35.32
CA GLY A 4 16.45 7.63 -34.97
C GLY A 4 15.64 8.26 -33.86
N PRO A 5 16.14 9.35 -33.26
CA PRO A 5 15.51 10.02 -32.13
C PRO A 5 14.28 10.86 -32.53
N ASN A 6 14.16 11.17 -33.82
CA ASN A 6 13.10 12.00 -34.37
C ASN A 6 11.92 11.15 -34.86
N ASN A 7 10.70 11.61 -34.58
CA ASN A 7 9.45 10.96 -34.98
C ASN A 7 8.89 11.54 -36.30
N THR A 8 9.78 11.88 -37.23
CA THR A 8 9.39 12.63 -38.44
C THR A 8 8.79 11.70 -39.48
N THR A 9 9.42 10.54 -39.70
CA THR A 9 9.01 9.59 -40.73
C THR A 9 7.76 8.82 -40.31
N VAL A 10 7.67 8.41 -39.04
CA VAL A 10 6.49 7.74 -38.49
C VAL A 10 5.27 8.65 -38.53
N SER A 11 5.40 9.94 -38.22
CA SER A 11 4.29 10.91 -38.32
C SER A 11 3.84 11.09 -39.78
N PHE A 12 4.79 11.26 -40.70
CA PHE A 12 4.50 11.38 -42.14
C PHE A 12 3.82 10.12 -42.71
N VAL A 13 4.35 8.93 -42.42
CA VAL A 13 3.76 7.65 -42.86
C VAL A 13 2.38 7.49 -42.27
N ARG A 14 2.20 7.82 -40.98
CA ARG A 14 0.89 7.77 -40.33
C ARG A 14 -0.11 8.62 -41.12
N GLU A 15 0.20 9.86 -41.45
CA GLU A 15 -0.70 10.77 -42.19
C GLU A 15 -0.95 10.35 -43.65
N THR A 16 0.01 9.69 -44.29
CA THR A 16 -0.06 9.31 -45.72
C THR A 16 -0.86 8.03 -45.97
N ILE A 17 -0.90 7.10 -45.02
CA ILE A 17 -1.63 5.84 -45.18
C ILE A 17 -3.10 5.95 -44.74
N ASP A 18 -3.99 5.36 -45.53
CA ASP A 18 -5.42 5.29 -45.24
C ASP A 18 -5.69 4.61 -43.87
N ARG A 19 -6.79 4.99 -43.22
CA ARG A 19 -7.15 4.52 -41.88
C ARG A 19 -7.29 2.99 -41.81
N LYS A 20 -7.76 2.32 -42.87
CA LYS A 20 -7.87 0.86 -42.92
C LYS A 20 -6.51 0.17 -43.06
N GLU A 21 -5.60 0.77 -43.83
CA GLU A 21 -4.23 0.28 -44.00
C GLU A 21 -3.35 0.57 -42.78
N ARG A 22 -3.58 1.69 -42.08
CA ARG A 22 -2.89 2.01 -40.82
C ARG A 22 -3.10 0.94 -39.75
N ALA A 23 -4.31 0.37 -39.66
CA ALA A 23 -4.63 -0.68 -38.71
C ALA A 23 -3.84 -1.99 -38.94
N ARG A 24 -3.25 -2.15 -40.14
CA ARG A 24 -2.45 -3.33 -40.51
C ARG A 24 -0.95 -3.18 -40.20
N HIS A 25 -0.50 -1.97 -39.84
CA HIS A 25 0.92 -1.65 -39.71
C HIS A 25 1.27 -1.16 -38.30
N ALA A 26 2.34 -1.69 -37.72
CA ALA A 26 2.94 -1.14 -36.51
C ALA A 26 4.01 -0.10 -36.87
N LEU A 27 3.83 1.13 -36.38
CA LEU A 27 4.80 2.21 -36.55
C LEU A 27 5.60 2.35 -35.26
N LEU A 28 6.81 1.78 -35.26
CA LEU A 28 7.72 1.73 -34.11
C LEU A 28 8.92 2.65 -34.32
N GLN A 29 9.50 3.15 -33.23
CA GLN A 29 10.66 4.05 -33.24
C GLN A 29 11.73 3.51 -32.28
N THR A 30 13.00 3.50 -32.68
CA THR A 30 14.08 2.86 -31.88
C THR A 30 14.78 3.79 -30.89
N ALA A 31 14.47 5.08 -30.90
CA ALA A 31 15.04 6.08 -29.98
C ALA A 31 14.06 7.25 -29.83
N SER A 32 14.16 8.06 -28.77
CA SER A 32 13.29 9.21 -28.54
C SER A 32 14.07 10.32 -27.84
N GLU A 33 13.89 11.57 -28.25
CA GLU A 33 14.51 12.73 -27.58
C GLU A 33 13.92 13.01 -26.19
N ARG A 34 12.71 12.51 -25.91
CA ARG A 34 11.95 12.82 -24.70
C ARG A 34 12.01 11.73 -23.64
N SER A 35 12.59 10.56 -23.95
CA SER A 35 12.60 9.39 -23.08
C SER A 35 13.93 8.65 -23.15
N ASN A 36 14.12 7.67 -22.27
CA ASN A 36 15.31 6.83 -22.26
C ASN A 36 15.43 6.03 -23.57
N GLY A 37 16.51 6.25 -24.32
CA GLY A 37 16.74 5.59 -25.60
C GLY A 37 16.86 4.06 -25.49
N ILE A 38 17.36 3.54 -24.36
CA ILE A 38 17.49 2.10 -24.12
C ILE A 38 16.11 1.46 -23.96
N GLU A 39 15.24 2.06 -23.15
CA GLU A 39 13.86 1.58 -22.96
C GLU A 39 13.10 1.59 -24.29
N CYS A 40 13.22 2.67 -25.05
CA CYS A 40 12.60 2.81 -26.37
C CYS A 40 13.05 1.71 -27.36
N LEU A 41 14.34 1.35 -27.34
CA LEU A 41 14.89 0.27 -28.15
C LEU A 41 14.37 -1.12 -27.71
N ILE A 42 14.35 -1.39 -26.40
CA ILE A 42 13.88 -2.67 -25.84
C ILE A 42 12.38 -2.86 -26.10
N ASP A 43 11.56 -1.84 -25.86
CA ASP A 43 10.11 -1.89 -26.11
C ASP A 43 9.82 -2.17 -27.59
N THR A 44 10.59 -1.54 -28.49
CA THR A 44 10.49 -1.78 -29.94
C THR A 44 10.87 -3.21 -30.30
N ALA A 45 11.94 -3.75 -29.71
CA ALA A 45 12.36 -5.14 -29.93
C ALA A 45 11.31 -6.15 -29.42
N LEU A 46 10.74 -5.92 -28.23
CA LEU A 46 9.65 -6.74 -27.68
C LEU A 46 8.41 -6.68 -28.57
N GLU A 47 8.04 -5.50 -29.08
CA GLU A 47 6.88 -5.32 -29.95
C GLU A 47 7.04 -5.99 -31.33
N LEU A 48 8.28 -6.14 -31.80
CA LEU A 48 8.64 -6.91 -33.01
C LEU A 48 8.62 -8.42 -32.77
N GLU A 49 8.99 -8.87 -31.56
CA GLU A 49 9.05 -10.28 -31.18
C GLU A 49 7.67 -10.87 -30.86
N LYS A 50 6.72 -10.06 -30.35
CA LYS A 50 5.36 -10.48 -29.97
C LYS A 50 4.75 -11.42 -31.01
N ARG A 51 4.50 -12.67 -30.60
CA ARG A 51 3.68 -13.65 -31.31
C ARG A 51 2.29 -13.59 -30.71
N ASP A 52 1.34 -13.05 -31.47
CA ASP A 52 -0.05 -13.12 -31.07
C ASP A 52 -0.56 -14.56 -31.27
N THR A 53 -1.03 -15.19 -30.19
CA THR A 53 -1.49 -16.60 -30.19
C THR A 53 -3.02 -16.71 -30.13
N ALA A 54 -3.75 -15.59 -30.04
CA ALA A 54 -5.19 -15.60 -29.83
C ALA A 54 -6.03 -15.46 -31.12
N LEU A 55 -5.46 -14.97 -32.21
CA LEU A 55 -6.15 -14.79 -33.49
C LEU A 55 -5.21 -15.27 -34.59
N GLY A 56 -5.62 -16.27 -35.39
CA GLY A 56 -4.84 -16.91 -36.45
C GLY A 56 -4.44 -16.01 -37.64
N LEU A 57 -3.98 -14.80 -37.37
CA LEU A 57 -3.29 -13.92 -38.29
C LEU A 57 -1.78 -14.05 -38.02
N GLU A 58 -1.12 -14.73 -38.95
CA GLU A 58 0.32 -14.83 -39.01
C GLU A 58 0.98 -13.43 -38.99
N LYS A 59 2.07 -13.34 -38.19
CA LYS A 59 3.26 -12.46 -38.32
C LYS A 59 3.29 -11.20 -37.45
N ARG A 60 4.14 -11.27 -36.42
CA ARG A 60 5.27 -10.31 -36.36
C ARG A 60 6.59 -11.05 -36.30
N GLY A 61 6.74 -12.02 -35.40
CA GLY A 61 7.65 -13.18 -35.54
C GLY A 61 9.09 -12.86 -35.95
N VAL A 62 9.57 -11.63 -35.80
CA VAL A 62 10.95 -11.26 -36.12
C VAL A 62 11.78 -11.83 -34.99
N PRO A 63 12.62 -12.84 -35.24
CA PRO A 63 13.43 -13.42 -34.18
C PRO A 63 14.45 -12.38 -33.73
N ILE A 64 14.24 -11.81 -32.54
CA ILE A 64 15.21 -10.91 -31.93
C ILE A 64 16.30 -11.77 -31.31
N LYS A 65 17.54 -11.59 -31.77
CA LYS A 65 18.70 -12.21 -31.13
C LYS A 65 19.09 -11.39 -29.91
N TRP A 66 18.33 -11.54 -28.82
CA TRP A 66 18.59 -10.86 -27.54
C TRP A 66 20.02 -11.03 -27.08
N ALA A 67 20.59 -12.21 -27.29
CA ALA A 67 21.98 -12.51 -26.99
C ALA A 67 22.97 -11.52 -27.63
N SER A 68 22.71 -11.06 -28.86
CA SER A 68 23.59 -10.08 -29.52
C SER A 68 23.38 -8.66 -29.02
N ILE A 69 22.17 -8.31 -28.55
CA ILE A 69 21.90 -7.00 -27.93
C ILE A 69 22.71 -6.87 -26.62
N TYR A 70 22.77 -7.95 -25.84
CA TYR A 70 23.53 -8.01 -24.60
C TYR A 70 24.99 -8.48 -24.79
N GLN A 71 25.43 -8.72 -26.03
CA GLN A 71 26.73 -9.33 -26.39
C GLN A 71 27.03 -10.65 -25.66
N THR A 72 26.01 -11.36 -25.23
CA THR A 72 26.16 -12.63 -24.52
C THR A 72 26.36 -13.79 -25.49
N ASP A 73 26.09 -13.63 -26.78
CA ASP A 73 26.35 -14.65 -27.81
C ASP A 73 27.82 -15.03 -28.01
N LEU A 74 28.75 -14.32 -27.36
CA LEU A 74 30.19 -14.57 -27.40
C LEU A 74 30.71 -15.48 -26.27
N SER A 75 29.91 -15.77 -25.23
CA SER A 75 30.32 -16.66 -24.14
C SER A 75 29.49 -17.95 -24.11
N SER A 76 30.17 -19.08 -24.04
CA SER A 76 29.61 -20.44 -24.12
C SER A 76 29.00 -20.94 -22.80
N SER A 77 28.70 -20.06 -21.83
CA SER A 77 28.54 -20.48 -20.42
C SER A 77 27.23 -20.09 -19.72
N TRP A 78 26.18 -19.63 -20.40
CA TRP A 78 24.99 -19.06 -19.74
C TRP A 78 23.64 -19.61 -20.23
N GLU A 79 23.58 -20.86 -20.71
CA GLU A 79 22.35 -21.50 -21.22
C GLU A 79 21.19 -21.65 -20.20
N GLN A 80 21.29 -21.18 -18.96
CA GLN A 80 20.15 -21.17 -18.04
C GLN A 80 19.47 -19.80 -18.03
N ALA A 81 18.45 -19.66 -18.88
CA ALA A 81 17.48 -18.58 -18.74
C ALA A 81 16.91 -18.62 -17.30
N ILE A 82 17.00 -17.51 -16.58
CA ILE A 82 16.40 -17.40 -15.24
C ILE A 82 14.89 -17.57 -15.39
N HIS A 83 14.36 -18.68 -14.89
CA HIS A 83 12.93 -18.96 -14.94
C HIS A 83 12.20 -18.18 -13.84
N PHE A 84 11.38 -17.22 -14.25
CA PHE A 84 10.46 -16.54 -13.35
C PHE A 84 9.08 -17.24 -13.32
N PRO A 85 8.40 -17.24 -12.16
CA PRO A 85 8.83 -16.66 -10.89
C PRO A 85 9.91 -17.49 -10.19
N ILE A 86 10.85 -16.82 -9.52
CA ILE A 86 11.86 -17.47 -8.67
C ILE A 86 11.16 -17.88 -7.38
N ARG A 87 11.27 -19.15 -7.00
CA ARG A 87 10.62 -19.73 -5.81
C ARG A 87 11.67 -20.26 -4.85
N TYR A 88 11.46 -20.05 -3.56
CA TYR A 88 12.27 -20.60 -2.48
C TYR A 88 11.36 -21.15 -1.39
N ASN A 89 11.55 -22.43 -1.04
CA ASN A 89 10.86 -23.06 0.07
C ASN A 89 11.73 -22.94 1.33
N GLY A 90 11.14 -22.42 2.40
CA GLY A 90 11.78 -22.29 3.70
C GLY A 90 10.90 -22.82 4.82
N SER A 91 11.50 -22.96 5.99
CA SER A 91 10.80 -23.31 7.22
C SER A 91 11.40 -22.59 8.42
N PHE A 92 10.68 -22.57 9.55
CA PHE A 92 11.22 -22.00 10.78
C PHE A 92 12.45 -22.78 11.23
N THR A 93 13.51 -22.06 11.58
CA THR A 93 14.64 -22.66 12.29
C THR A 93 14.26 -23.01 13.73
N GLU A 94 15.09 -23.79 14.41
CA GLU A 94 14.84 -24.12 15.82
C GLU A 94 14.77 -22.88 16.72
N ILE A 95 15.63 -21.89 16.44
CA ILE A 95 15.61 -20.58 17.09
C ILE A 95 14.29 -19.86 16.81
N ASP A 96 13.84 -19.85 15.55
CA ASP A 96 12.58 -19.21 15.19
C ASP A 96 11.40 -19.85 15.93
N ARG A 97 11.33 -21.19 16.02
CA ARG A 97 10.27 -21.89 16.77
C ARG A 97 10.27 -21.51 18.25
N GLN A 98 11.46 -21.41 18.85
CA GLN A 98 11.61 -21.05 20.26
C GLN A 98 11.10 -19.64 20.57
N VAL A 99 11.31 -18.69 19.64
CA VAL A 99 10.94 -17.29 19.86
C VAL A 99 9.52 -16.99 19.36
N LEU A 100 9.14 -17.43 18.15
CA LEU A 100 7.83 -17.13 17.55
C LEU A 100 6.66 -17.63 18.38
N ARG A 101 6.82 -18.72 19.15
CA ARG A 101 5.78 -19.24 20.05
C ARG A 101 5.37 -18.25 21.15
N ASN A 102 6.13 -17.18 21.37
CA ASN A 102 5.96 -16.20 22.44
C ASN A 102 5.32 -14.87 21.99
N HIS A 103 4.88 -14.75 20.72
CA HIS A 103 4.30 -13.51 20.20
C HIS A 103 2.76 -13.58 20.17
N TYR A 104 2.10 -13.00 21.18
CA TYR A 104 0.65 -13.01 21.29
C TYR A 104 0.04 -11.63 21.05
N VAL A 105 -1.02 -11.61 20.23
CA VAL A 105 -1.84 -10.43 19.93
C VAL A 105 -3.32 -10.82 20.13
N ASP A 106 -3.99 -10.20 21.10
CA ASP A 106 -5.38 -10.48 21.49
C ASP A 106 -5.64 -11.98 21.70
N ASP A 107 -4.76 -12.64 22.47
CA ASP A 107 -4.78 -14.10 22.74
C ASP A 107 -4.51 -15.02 21.54
N GLU A 108 -4.25 -14.48 20.36
CA GLU A 108 -3.80 -15.25 19.21
C GLU A 108 -2.28 -15.22 19.06
N ASN A 109 -1.68 -16.38 18.79
CA ASN A 109 -0.26 -16.48 18.47
C ASN A 109 -0.03 -16.14 16.99
N LEU A 110 0.42 -14.91 16.73
CA LEU A 110 0.62 -14.39 15.39
C LEU A 110 2.11 -14.29 15.07
N ILE A 111 2.47 -14.64 13.84
CA ILE A 111 3.83 -14.40 13.35
C ILE A 111 4.02 -12.89 13.15
N PRO A 112 5.00 -12.26 13.83
CA PRO A 112 5.21 -10.81 13.75
C PRO A 112 5.45 -10.36 12.32
N GLY A 113 4.98 -9.16 11.98
CA GLY A 113 5.34 -8.52 10.71
C GLY A 113 6.86 -8.43 10.54
N ALA A 114 7.58 -8.21 11.65
CA ALA A 114 9.04 -8.19 11.71
C ALA A 114 9.72 -9.45 11.19
N TYR A 115 9.18 -10.62 11.52
CA TYR A 115 9.70 -11.88 11.01
C TYR A 115 9.47 -12.01 9.50
N GLN A 116 8.28 -11.63 9.03
CA GLN A 116 7.87 -11.78 7.64
C GLN A 116 8.76 -11.00 6.66
N TYR A 117 9.00 -9.71 6.90
CA TYR A 117 9.94 -8.99 6.04
C TYR A 117 11.40 -9.33 6.32
N TYR A 118 11.75 -9.81 7.54
CA TYR A 118 13.10 -10.30 7.82
C TYR A 118 13.47 -11.49 6.93
N ILE A 119 12.60 -12.50 6.79
CA ILE A 119 12.90 -13.66 5.92
C ILE A 119 13.02 -13.27 4.45
N LEU A 120 12.22 -12.30 3.98
CA LEU A 120 12.34 -11.74 2.63
C LEU A 120 13.68 -11.01 2.45
N LEU A 121 14.04 -10.12 3.36
CA LEU A 121 15.30 -9.35 3.29
C LEU A 121 16.51 -10.28 3.38
N LYS A 122 16.47 -11.29 4.25
CA LYS A 122 17.52 -12.30 4.37
C LYS A 122 17.67 -13.10 3.08
N TRP A 123 16.56 -13.59 2.52
CA TRP A 123 16.55 -14.31 1.25
C TRP A 123 17.14 -13.47 0.12
N LEU A 124 16.72 -12.21 -0.02
CA LEU A 124 17.23 -11.32 -1.06
C LEU A 124 18.71 -10.99 -0.86
N ASN A 125 19.14 -10.72 0.38
CA ASN A 125 20.55 -10.45 0.68
C ASN A 125 21.44 -11.65 0.36
N SER A 126 20.99 -12.87 0.63
CA SER A 126 21.75 -14.09 0.31
C SER A 126 21.84 -14.38 -1.20
N ASN A 127 21.00 -13.77 -2.03
CA ASN A 127 20.97 -13.96 -3.48
C ASN A 127 21.42 -12.71 -4.27
N SER A 128 21.87 -11.67 -3.58
CA SER A 128 22.34 -10.43 -4.22
C SER A 128 23.85 -10.44 -4.37
N GLU A 129 24.37 -9.79 -5.42
CA GLU A 129 25.80 -9.57 -5.58
C GLU A 129 26.36 -8.65 -4.48
N HIS A 130 27.66 -8.75 -4.23
CA HIS A 130 28.36 -7.81 -3.34
C HIS A 130 28.11 -6.36 -3.78
N ASP A 131 27.91 -5.45 -2.81
CA ASP A 131 27.60 -4.03 -3.01
C ASP A 131 26.26 -3.71 -3.70
N THR A 132 25.31 -4.65 -3.75
CA THR A 132 23.94 -4.36 -4.17
C THR A 132 23.11 -3.81 -3.00
N TYR A 133 22.52 -2.63 -3.17
CA TYR A 133 21.63 -2.02 -2.18
C TYR A 133 20.18 -2.09 -2.65
N PHE A 134 19.29 -2.60 -1.80
CA PHE A 134 17.86 -2.65 -2.11
C PHE A 134 17.00 -2.35 -0.89
N THR A 135 15.76 -1.95 -1.13
CA THR A 135 14.71 -1.86 -0.12
C THR A 135 13.50 -2.67 -0.50
N LEU A 136 12.81 -3.17 0.52
CA LEU A 136 11.42 -3.57 0.37
C LEU A 136 10.56 -2.31 0.44
N VAL A 137 9.64 -2.16 -0.51
CA VAL A 137 8.73 -1.03 -0.57
C VAL A 137 7.29 -1.50 -0.70
N ASN A 138 6.37 -0.72 -0.14
CA ASN A 138 4.94 -1.00 -0.16
C ASN A 138 4.61 -2.37 0.46
N ILE A 139 5.15 -2.66 1.64
CA ILE A 139 4.94 -3.90 2.37
C ILE A 139 3.48 -3.92 2.85
N LYS A 140 2.74 -4.96 2.46
CA LYS A 140 1.35 -5.19 2.84
C LYS A 140 1.19 -6.56 3.48
N PHE A 141 0.61 -6.59 4.67
CA PHE A 141 0.17 -7.82 5.34
C PHE A 141 -1.28 -8.08 4.93
N ILE A 142 -1.51 -9.20 4.23
CA ILE A 142 -2.80 -9.48 3.57
C ILE A 142 -3.66 -10.38 4.45
N ASN A 143 -3.09 -11.47 4.96
CA ASN A 143 -3.76 -12.38 5.88
C ASN A 143 -2.87 -12.59 7.11
N PRO A 144 -3.40 -12.57 8.34
CA PRO A 144 -2.62 -12.85 9.54
C PRO A 144 -2.01 -14.25 9.44
N TRP A 145 -0.70 -14.37 9.58
CA TRP A 145 -0.03 -15.67 9.64
C TRP A 145 -0.05 -16.12 11.10
N LYS A 146 -0.84 -17.16 11.41
CA LYS A 146 -0.91 -17.72 12.75
C LYS A 146 0.16 -18.78 12.94
N TYR A 147 0.69 -18.94 14.15
CA TYR A 147 1.68 -19.99 14.43
C TYR A 147 1.16 -21.41 14.10
N GLU A 148 -0.15 -21.64 14.26
CA GLU A 148 -0.84 -22.90 13.91
C GLU A 148 -0.95 -23.17 12.39
N ASP A 149 -0.72 -22.15 11.55
CA ASP A 149 -0.67 -22.32 10.09
C ASP A 149 0.56 -23.12 9.64
N GLY A 150 1.48 -23.44 10.55
CA GLY A 150 2.68 -24.22 10.28
C GLY A 150 3.92 -23.37 10.07
N ASP A 151 5.07 -24.04 10.02
CA ASP A 151 6.38 -23.43 9.90
C ASP A 151 6.90 -23.34 8.46
N GLU A 152 6.33 -24.10 7.53
CA GLU A 152 6.68 -24.08 6.12
C GLU A 152 6.09 -22.86 5.38
N TYR A 153 6.94 -22.24 4.56
CA TYR A 153 6.56 -21.10 3.73
C TYR A 153 7.28 -21.12 2.38
N GLU A 154 6.68 -20.44 1.41
CA GLU A 154 7.26 -20.22 0.09
C GLU A 154 7.48 -18.71 -0.12
N LEU A 155 8.69 -18.36 -0.53
CA LEU A 155 9.05 -17.02 -0.99
C LEU A 155 9.05 -17.02 -2.51
N VAL A 156 8.35 -16.05 -3.12
CA VAL A 156 8.20 -15.98 -4.57
C VAL A 156 8.57 -14.60 -5.07
N GLN A 157 9.52 -14.50 -6.00
CA GLN A 157 9.84 -13.26 -6.73
C GLN A 157 9.30 -13.35 -8.16
N THR A 158 8.49 -12.36 -8.53
CA THR A 158 7.93 -12.24 -9.89
C THR A 158 8.86 -11.49 -10.83
N ASN A 159 8.57 -11.55 -12.12
CA ASN A 159 9.24 -10.74 -13.15
C ASN A 159 9.10 -9.22 -12.93
N SER A 160 8.09 -8.78 -12.16
CA SER A 160 7.85 -7.38 -11.81
C SER A 160 8.55 -6.95 -10.51
N ASN A 161 9.60 -7.67 -10.08
CA ASN A 161 10.30 -7.44 -8.81
C ASN A 161 9.37 -7.35 -7.60
N THR A 162 8.26 -8.08 -7.65
CA THR A 162 7.34 -8.21 -6.53
C THR A 162 7.68 -9.50 -5.79
N VAL A 163 7.71 -9.43 -4.47
CA VAL A 163 7.97 -10.57 -3.60
C VAL A 163 6.76 -10.92 -2.75
N HIS A 164 6.50 -12.21 -2.63
CA HIS A 164 5.37 -12.76 -1.89
C HIS A 164 5.85 -13.76 -0.84
N ILE A 165 5.14 -13.81 0.28
CA ILE A 165 5.23 -14.90 1.26
C ILE A 165 3.92 -15.68 1.19
N ILE A 166 4.01 -16.96 0.88
CA ILE A 166 2.88 -17.88 0.75
C ILE A 166 3.00 -18.95 1.83
N VAL A 167 1.92 -19.18 2.57
CA VAL A 167 1.85 -20.19 3.64
C VAL A 167 0.58 -21.00 3.43
N ARG A 168 0.71 -22.32 3.25
CA ARG A 168 -0.41 -23.22 2.89
C ARG A 168 -1.24 -22.70 1.70
N GLY A 169 -0.57 -22.22 0.66
CA GLY A 169 -1.20 -21.68 -0.55
C GLY A 169 -1.88 -20.31 -0.37
N LYS A 170 -1.83 -19.70 0.83
CA LYS A 170 -2.39 -18.37 1.10
C LYS A 170 -1.29 -17.30 1.11
N LEU A 171 -1.53 -16.21 0.39
CA LEU A 171 -0.67 -15.04 0.42
C LEU A 171 -0.77 -14.35 1.79
N ARG A 172 0.37 -14.20 2.49
CA ARG A 172 0.48 -13.58 3.82
C ARG A 172 1.04 -12.16 3.74
N CYS A 173 2.12 -11.99 2.99
CA CYS A 173 2.79 -10.71 2.82
C CYS A 173 3.15 -10.49 1.35
N ARG A 174 3.01 -9.25 0.88
CA ARG A 174 3.42 -8.79 -0.44
C ARG A 174 4.26 -7.52 -0.32
N SER A 175 5.33 -7.43 -1.10
CA SER A 175 6.18 -6.25 -1.20
C SER A 175 6.76 -6.12 -2.60
N GLN A 176 7.35 -4.97 -2.92
CA GLN A 176 8.18 -4.76 -4.11
C GLN A 176 9.63 -4.54 -3.70
N ILE A 177 10.56 -4.87 -4.60
CA ILE A 177 11.99 -4.60 -4.45
C ILE A 177 12.32 -3.31 -5.19
N ARG A 178 13.00 -2.39 -4.52
CA ARG A 178 13.60 -1.20 -5.14
C ARG A 178 15.11 -1.25 -4.98
N PHE A 179 15.83 -1.25 -6.09
CA PHE A 179 17.29 -1.21 -6.10
C PHE A 179 17.81 0.22 -6.02
N HIS A 180 18.97 0.40 -5.40
CA HIS A 180 19.63 1.68 -5.17
C HIS A 180 21.09 1.57 -5.61
N LYS A 181 21.63 2.68 -6.12
CA LYS A 181 23.03 2.77 -6.54
C LYS A 181 23.98 2.98 -5.37
N ASP A 182 23.51 3.65 -4.32
CA ASP A 182 24.31 4.10 -3.20
C ASP A 182 23.87 3.42 -1.89
N PRO A 183 24.78 3.30 -0.90
CA PRO A 183 24.44 2.83 0.44
C PRO A 183 23.37 3.72 1.08
N PHE A 184 22.50 3.09 1.88
CA PHE A 184 21.43 3.81 2.54
C PHE A 184 21.94 4.78 3.61
N ARG A 185 21.46 6.02 3.53
CA ARG A 185 21.61 7.00 4.61
C ARG A 185 20.50 6.81 5.64
N PRO A 186 20.81 6.92 6.95
CA PRO A 186 19.79 6.83 7.98
C PRO A 186 18.72 7.90 7.80
N CYS A 187 17.45 7.50 7.95
CA CYS A 187 16.32 8.43 7.85
C CYS A 187 16.15 9.33 9.09
N LEU A 188 16.76 8.95 10.20
CA LEU A 188 16.75 9.69 11.46
C LEU A 188 18.18 9.89 11.95
N GLU A 189 18.47 11.01 12.59
CA GLU A 189 19.77 11.28 13.20
C GLU A 189 19.75 10.90 14.68
N LYS A 190 20.50 9.84 15.03
CA LYS A 190 20.50 9.25 16.37
C LYS A 190 20.85 10.25 17.47
N ASP A 191 21.89 11.07 17.27
CA ASP A 191 22.41 11.97 18.32
C ASP A 191 21.44 13.13 18.59
N ARG A 192 20.82 13.68 17.54
CA ARG A 192 19.76 14.67 17.66
C ARG A 192 18.55 14.14 18.44
N ILE A 193 18.11 12.91 18.13
CA ILE A 193 16.98 12.30 18.84
C ILE A 193 17.32 12.04 20.32
N LYS A 194 18.56 11.69 20.61
CA LYS A 194 19.03 11.50 21.99
C LYS A 194 18.90 12.78 22.81
N GLU A 195 19.24 13.93 22.23
CA GLU A 195 19.14 15.24 22.89
C GLU A 195 17.67 15.64 23.12
N ASP A 196 16.79 15.37 22.16
CA ASP A 196 15.36 15.71 22.28
C ASP A 196 14.62 14.84 23.32
N CYS A 197 15.06 13.60 23.52
CA CYS A 197 14.38 12.62 24.37
C CYS A 197 14.79 12.76 25.84
N THR A 198 14.09 13.60 26.58
CA THR A 198 14.40 13.93 27.98
C THR A 198 13.57 13.16 29.01
N VAL A 199 12.40 12.65 28.63
CA VAL A 199 11.47 11.98 29.56
C VAL A 199 11.80 10.49 29.66
N GLU A 200 12.20 10.02 30.84
CA GLU A 200 12.45 8.59 31.07
C GLU A 200 11.13 7.81 31.21
N CYS A 201 11.06 6.64 30.58
CA CYS A 201 9.88 5.79 30.59
C CYS A 201 10.12 4.54 31.43
N ASN A 202 9.11 4.17 32.22
CA ASN A 202 9.14 2.93 32.99
C ASN A 202 8.83 1.74 32.07
N MET A 203 9.85 0.96 31.71
CA MET A 203 9.70 -0.15 30.77
C MET A 203 8.78 -1.26 31.27
N LYS A 204 8.77 -1.51 32.59
CA LYS A 204 7.85 -2.50 33.17
C LYS A 204 6.41 -2.06 32.94
N GLN A 205 6.08 -0.81 33.31
CA GLN A 205 4.74 -0.27 33.08
C GLN A 205 4.36 -0.22 31.60
N PHE A 206 5.29 0.13 30.71
CA PHE A 206 5.05 0.14 29.26
C PHE A 206 4.62 -1.23 28.74
N TYR A 207 5.42 -2.27 28.98
CA TYR A 207 5.09 -3.63 28.53
C TYR A 207 3.86 -4.20 29.25
N ASP A 208 3.70 -3.93 30.55
CA ASP A 208 2.53 -4.39 31.30
C ASP A 208 1.24 -3.76 30.74
N LYS A 209 1.26 -2.48 30.34
CA LYS A 209 0.14 -1.82 29.63
C LYS A 209 -0.12 -2.47 28.27
N MET A 210 0.92 -2.71 27.48
CA MET A 210 0.78 -3.36 26.16
C MET A 210 0.16 -4.75 26.30
N ALA A 211 0.59 -5.54 27.28
CA ALA A 211 0.05 -6.88 27.56
C ALA A 211 -1.41 -6.84 28.02
N ILE A 212 -1.78 -5.89 28.88
CA ILE A 212 -3.18 -5.65 29.27
C ILE A 212 -4.03 -5.32 28.03
N ASN A 213 -3.48 -4.56 27.09
CA ASN A 213 -4.19 -4.12 25.90
C ASN A 213 -4.26 -5.16 24.79
N GLY A 214 -3.61 -6.32 24.95
CA GLY A 214 -3.67 -7.43 24.02
C GLY A 214 -2.35 -7.72 23.31
N LEU A 215 -1.33 -6.87 23.42
CA LEU A 215 0.02 -7.15 22.93
C LEU A 215 0.87 -7.78 24.04
N ASP A 216 0.71 -9.09 24.23
CA ASP A 216 1.41 -9.84 25.26
C ASP A 216 2.80 -10.26 24.78
N TYR A 217 3.74 -9.32 24.92
CA TYR A 217 5.15 -9.55 24.63
C TYR A 217 5.83 -10.30 25.76
N ARG A 218 6.24 -11.52 25.44
CA ARG A 218 6.98 -12.40 26.34
C ARG A 218 8.44 -12.49 25.92
N ASP A 219 9.30 -12.74 26.90
CA ASP A 219 10.71 -13.08 26.71
C ASP A 219 11.47 -12.14 25.75
N GLN A 220 11.79 -12.61 24.53
CA GLN A 220 12.64 -11.93 23.56
C GLN A 220 11.99 -10.67 22.97
N PHE A 221 10.65 -10.58 22.96
CA PHE A 221 9.94 -9.39 22.47
C PHE A 221 10.00 -8.22 23.46
N ARG A 222 10.42 -8.47 24.71
CA ARG A 222 10.74 -7.41 25.69
C ARG A 222 12.19 -6.96 25.56
N ALA A 223 12.60 -6.56 24.35
CA ALA A 223 14.01 -6.24 24.05
C ALA A 223 14.43 -4.81 24.42
N ILE A 224 13.49 -3.88 24.63
CA ILE A 224 13.82 -2.52 25.07
C ILE A 224 14.25 -2.53 26.55
N LYS A 225 15.52 -2.23 26.80
CA LYS A 225 16.13 -2.16 28.14
C LYS A 225 15.83 -0.83 28.84
N SER A 226 15.99 0.26 28.11
CA SER A 226 15.65 1.61 28.57
C SER A 226 15.09 2.43 27.42
N LEU A 227 14.18 3.35 27.75
CA LEU A 227 13.53 4.22 26.77
C LEU A 227 13.43 5.63 27.33
N LYS A 228 13.85 6.59 26.53
CA LYS A 228 13.55 8.02 26.71
C LYS A 228 12.67 8.50 25.57
N ARG A 229 11.79 9.45 25.85
CA ARG A 229 10.88 10.02 24.84
C ARG A 229 10.83 11.53 24.88
N SER A 230 10.40 12.10 23.75
CA SER A 230 9.88 13.46 23.66
C SER A 230 8.36 13.41 23.43
N GLN A 231 7.77 14.41 22.77
CA GLN A 231 6.37 14.34 22.34
C GLN A 231 6.17 13.42 21.12
N THR A 232 7.15 13.35 20.24
CA THR A 232 7.06 12.62 18.96
C THR A 232 8.16 11.60 18.77
N ARG A 233 9.26 11.68 19.52
CA ARG A 233 10.45 10.84 19.28
C ARG A 233 10.73 9.91 20.45
N THR A 234 11.42 8.82 20.19
CA THR A 234 11.92 7.91 21.22
C THR A 234 13.37 7.55 20.99
N TYR A 235 14.14 7.46 22.06
CA TYR A 235 15.50 6.93 22.09
C TYR A 235 15.53 5.72 23.01
N SER A 236 15.84 4.54 22.47
CA SER A 236 15.74 3.27 23.17
C SER A 236 17.07 2.51 23.13
N SER A 237 17.53 2.02 24.29
CA SER A 237 18.60 1.01 24.33
C SER A 237 17.97 -0.37 24.25
N LEU A 238 18.44 -1.18 23.31
CA LEU A 238 17.99 -2.54 23.10
C LEU A 238 18.96 -3.54 23.75
N GLU A 239 18.41 -4.67 24.17
CA GLU A 239 19.16 -5.79 24.73
C GLU A 239 18.90 -7.05 23.89
N GLN A 240 19.96 -7.73 23.49
CA GLN A 240 19.84 -9.05 22.88
C GLN A 240 19.51 -10.11 23.94
N LYS A 241 18.28 -10.61 23.89
CA LYS A 241 17.86 -11.78 24.66
C LYS A 241 18.36 -13.06 23.99
N ARG A 242 18.53 -14.13 24.77
CA ARG A 242 18.92 -15.45 24.25
C ARG A 242 17.67 -16.28 23.90
N PRO A 243 17.64 -16.97 22.74
CA PRO A 243 18.60 -16.88 21.63
C PRO A 243 18.52 -15.53 20.89
N PRO A 244 19.63 -15.01 20.35
CA PRO A 244 19.66 -13.69 19.71
C PRO A 244 18.91 -13.74 18.38
N THR A 245 17.95 -12.82 18.22
CA THR A 245 17.15 -12.68 16.99
C THR A 245 17.02 -11.22 16.61
N LEU A 246 17.53 -10.86 15.43
CA LEU A 246 17.48 -9.48 14.94
C LEU A 246 16.03 -9.02 14.71
N TRP A 247 15.18 -9.90 14.19
CA TRP A 247 13.79 -9.57 13.92
C TRP A 247 12.98 -9.27 15.20
N ALA A 248 13.34 -9.80 16.36
CA ALA A 248 12.72 -9.41 17.63
C ALA A 248 13.14 -7.99 18.07
N LEU A 249 14.39 -7.60 17.78
CA LEU A 249 14.85 -6.21 17.99
C LEU A 249 14.14 -5.23 17.03
N MET A 250 13.92 -5.66 15.78
CA MET A 250 13.17 -4.89 14.78
C MET A 250 11.74 -4.65 15.25
N ASP A 251 11.06 -5.69 15.76
CA ASP A 251 9.71 -5.61 16.31
C ASP A 251 9.63 -4.65 17.52
N ALA A 252 10.58 -4.79 18.46
CA ALA A 252 10.67 -3.93 19.63
C ALA A 252 10.91 -2.46 19.24
N ALA A 253 11.78 -2.19 18.28
CA ALA A 253 12.03 -0.83 17.78
C ALA A 253 10.76 -0.23 17.18
N MET A 254 10.01 -1.00 16.38
CA MET A 254 8.76 -0.55 15.78
C MET A 254 7.70 -0.16 16.82
N HIS A 255 7.64 -0.86 17.95
CA HIS A 255 6.66 -0.57 18.98
C HIS A 255 7.10 0.50 19.98
N ALA A 256 8.38 0.88 20.00
CA ALA A 256 8.87 1.93 20.88
C ALA A 256 8.09 3.25 20.70
N VAL A 257 7.74 3.61 19.46
CA VAL A 257 6.99 4.84 19.13
C VAL A 257 5.62 4.93 19.82
N CYS A 258 5.02 3.78 20.14
CA CYS A 258 3.68 3.69 20.74
C CYS A 258 3.62 4.33 22.13
N VAL A 259 4.74 4.43 22.84
CA VAL A 259 4.82 5.08 24.15
C VAL A 259 4.33 6.54 24.12
N ASN A 260 4.45 7.22 22.97
CA ASN A 260 3.97 8.59 22.77
C ASN A 260 2.44 8.69 22.69
N VAL A 261 1.73 7.55 22.64
CA VAL A 261 0.28 7.48 22.50
C VAL A 261 -0.38 6.70 23.64
N VAL A 262 0.22 5.59 24.10
CA VAL A 262 -0.33 4.70 25.15
C VAL A 262 -0.68 5.44 26.45
N ASP A 263 0.08 6.47 26.83
CA ASP A 263 -0.23 7.24 28.04
C ASP A 263 -1.52 8.07 27.92
N ARG A 264 -1.85 8.55 26.71
CA ARG A 264 -3.08 9.33 26.43
C ARG A 264 -4.26 8.45 26.04
N ARG A 265 -3.99 7.24 25.56
CA ARG A 265 -4.97 6.22 25.17
C ARG A 265 -4.60 4.90 25.86
N PRO A 266 -4.92 4.74 27.16
CA PRO A 266 -4.45 3.59 27.93
C PRO A 266 -5.13 2.27 27.56
N ASP A 267 -6.21 2.31 26.79
CA ASP A 267 -7.03 1.17 26.38
C ASP A 267 -6.73 0.68 24.96
N VAL A 268 -5.66 1.16 24.31
CA VAL A 268 -5.34 0.78 22.92
C VAL A 268 -4.03 0.02 22.76
N TYR A 269 -3.95 -0.76 21.70
CA TYR A 269 -2.75 -1.40 21.19
C TYR A 269 -2.60 -1.15 19.69
N PHE A 270 -1.42 -1.46 19.15
CA PHE A 270 -1.02 -1.04 17.81
C PHE A 270 -0.62 -2.23 16.96
N LEU A 271 -1.14 -2.32 15.74
CA LEU A 271 -0.79 -3.38 14.80
C LEU A 271 -0.29 -2.78 13.48
N PRO A 272 0.92 -3.13 13.00
CA PRO A 272 1.40 -2.67 11.71
C PRO A 272 0.55 -3.26 10.58
N VAL A 273 -0.02 -2.41 9.73
CA VAL A 273 -0.84 -2.84 8.58
C VAL A 273 -0.17 -2.56 7.24
N HIS A 274 0.69 -1.55 7.19
CA HIS A 274 1.43 -1.16 6.00
C HIS A 274 2.77 -0.54 6.40
N ILE A 275 3.80 -0.81 5.61
CA ILE A 275 5.11 -0.16 5.77
C ILE A 275 5.55 0.33 4.40
N GLY A 276 5.87 1.62 4.30
CA GLY A 276 6.24 2.23 3.02
C GLY A 276 7.59 1.75 2.49
N GLU A 277 8.61 1.71 3.34
CA GLU A 277 9.96 1.29 2.97
C GLU A 277 10.68 0.62 4.14
N ILE A 278 11.40 -0.47 3.87
CA ILE A 278 12.27 -1.16 4.82
C ILE A 278 13.64 -1.39 4.18
N TYR A 279 14.69 -1.08 4.95
CA TYR A 279 16.06 -1.39 4.64
C TYR A 279 16.67 -2.25 5.76
N LEU A 280 17.44 -3.26 5.37
CA LEU A 280 18.26 -4.07 6.27
C LEU A 280 19.67 -4.14 5.69
N CYS A 281 20.66 -3.75 6.49
CA CYS A 281 22.06 -3.75 6.08
C CYS A 281 22.53 -5.19 5.77
N PRO A 282 23.18 -5.44 4.62
CA PRO A 282 23.78 -6.73 4.31
C PRO A 282 24.81 -7.12 5.39
N ASN A 283 24.85 -8.40 5.78
CA ASN A 283 25.82 -8.95 6.74
C ASN A 283 25.82 -8.29 8.14
N SER A 284 24.65 -7.90 8.63
CA SER A 284 24.48 -7.37 9.99
C SER A 284 24.74 -8.43 11.08
N GLU A 285 26.00 -8.64 11.48
CA GLU A 285 26.34 -9.47 12.65
C GLU A 285 26.12 -8.70 13.95
N VAL A 286 24.86 -8.60 14.37
CA VAL A 286 24.48 -7.82 15.56
C VAL A 286 24.97 -8.50 16.85
N THR A 287 25.29 -9.79 16.83
CA THR A 287 25.72 -10.60 17.99
C THR A 287 27.02 -10.14 18.65
N LEU A 288 27.82 -9.32 17.98
CA LEU A 288 29.10 -8.81 18.49
C LEU A 288 29.00 -7.38 19.04
N SER A 289 27.83 -6.75 18.95
CA SER A 289 27.70 -5.33 19.26
C SER A 289 27.61 -5.03 20.74
N GLU A 290 28.38 -4.04 21.19
CA GLU A 290 28.39 -3.56 22.56
C GLU A 290 27.23 -2.59 22.83
N SER A 291 26.73 -1.93 21.77
CA SER A 291 25.66 -0.94 21.87
C SER A 291 24.61 -1.10 20.77
N LEU A 292 23.36 -1.31 21.19
CA LEU A 292 22.20 -1.38 20.30
C LEU A 292 21.21 -0.28 20.66
N ILE A 293 20.99 0.63 19.72
CA ILE A 293 20.14 1.80 19.90
C ILE A 293 19.07 1.82 18.83
N ALA A 294 17.80 1.91 19.25
CA ALA A 294 16.68 2.21 18.37
C ALA A 294 16.23 3.65 18.58
N VAL A 295 16.04 4.38 17.48
CA VAL A 295 15.42 5.70 17.47
C VAL A 295 14.19 5.68 16.60
N THR A 296 13.10 6.29 17.07
CA THR A 296 11.85 6.38 16.31
C THR A 296 11.29 7.79 16.34
N GLU A 297 10.50 8.12 15.33
CA GLU A 297 9.76 9.38 15.22
C GLU A 297 8.32 9.10 14.75
N LYS A 298 7.36 9.59 15.53
CA LYS A 298 5.94 9.65 15.19
C LYS A 298 5.70 10.86 14.30
N VAL A 299 5.36 10.61 13.05
CA VAL A 299 5.14 11.65 12.03
C VAL A 299 3.73 12.20 12.14
N ALA A 300 2.75 11.31 12.21
CA ALA A 300 1.34 11.65 12.24
C ALA A 300 0.57 10.70 13.17
N GLU A 301 -0.54 11.20 13.70
CA GLU A 301 -1.44 10.44 14.55
C GLU A 301 -2.87 10.93 14.28
N ASN A 302 -3.79 9.99 14.09
CA ASN A 302 -5.22 10.27 14.07
C ASN A 302 -5.97 9.27 14.98
N GLU A 303 -7.29 9.19 14.86
CA GLU A 303 -8.09 8.27 15.68
C GLU A 303 -7.83 6.80 15.36
N LYS A 304 -7.48 6.49 14.12
CA LYS A 304 -7.36 5.12 13.61
C LYS A 304 -5.91 4.67 13.39
N PHE A 305 -4.99 5.59 13.13
CA PHE A 305 -3.64 5.25 12.69
C PHE A 305 -2.56 6.11 13.35
N ILE A 306 -1.39 5.51 13.50
CA ILE A 306 -0.12 6.19 13.76
C ILE A 306 0.79 5.96 12.55
N ASP A 307 1.47 7.02 12.12
CA ASP A 307 2.57 6.95 11.17
C ASP A 307 3.91 7.18 11.87
N ALA A 308 4.90 6.33 11.57
CA ALA A 308 6.21 6.37 12.19
C ALA A 308 7.37 6.00 11.25
N HIS A 309 8.54 6.54 11.58
CA HIS A 309 9.85 6.10 11.08
C HIS A 309 10.70 5.56 12.21
N GLY A 310 11.70 4.75 11.87
CA GLY A 310 12.68 4.32 12.85
C GLY A 310 13.96 3.78 12.24
N CYS A 311 15.03 3.87 13.02
CA CYS A 311 16.35 3.32 12.73
C CYS A 311 16.84 2.49 13.92
N ILE A 312 17.55 1.42 13.64
CA ILE A 312 18.36 0.70 14.62
C ILE A 312 19.83 0.84 14.24
N TYR A 313 20.63 1.19 15.24
CA TYR A 313 22.08 1.31 15.17
C TYR A 313 22.75 0.25 16.02
N ALA A 314 23.79 -0.35 15.47
CA ALA A 314 24.74 -1.19 16.17
C ALA A 314 26.10 -0.49 16.14
N ASP A 315 26.64 -0.13 17.30
CA ASP A 315 27.95 0.56 17.42
C ASP A 315 28.10 1.77 16.47
N ASN A 316 27.06 2.61 16.43
CA ASN A 316 26.91 3.79 15.55
C ASN A 316 26.72 3.50 14.06
N LYS A 317 26.66 2.25 13.62
CA LYS A 317 26.35 1.88 12.23
C LYS A 317 24.87 1.55 12.08
N LEU A 318 24.26 2.04 11.00
CA LEU A 318 22.88 1.71 10.67
C LEU A 318 22.79 0.23 10.29
N ILE A 319 21.92 -0.51 10.98
CA ILE A 319 21.66 -1.92 10.66
C ILE A 319 20.27 -2.13 10.06
N PHE A 320 19.28 -1.35 10.50
CA PHE A 320 17.90 -1.48 10.05
C PHE A 320 17.23 -0.12 10.06
N GLN A 321 16.35 0.13 9.10
CA GLN A 321 15.40 1.23 9.20
C GLN A 321 14.10 0.92 8.50
N TYR A 322 13.05 1.62 8.91
CA TYR A 322 11.75 1.62 8.26
C TYR A 322 11.24 3.06 8.11
N LYS A 323 10.45 3.29 7.06
CA LYS A 323 9.74 4.54 6.84
C LYS A 323 8.27 4.32 6.53
N ASN A 324 7.45 5.28 6.94
CA ASN A 324 6.01 5.30 6.72
C ASN A 324 5.36 4.01 7.24
N GLN A 325 5.64 3.64 8.49
CA GLN A 325 4.96 2.54 9.15
C GLN A 325 3.59 3.03 9.61
N PHE A 326 2.53 2.49 9.01
CA PHE A 326 1.17 2.70 9.45
C PHE A 326 0.75 1.61 10.44
N CYS A 327 0.56 2.01 11.69
CA CYS A 327 0.01 1.17 12.74
C CYS A 327 -1.46 1.50 12.97
N LEU A 328 -2.33 0.50 12.88
CA LEU A 328 -3.74 0.62 13.25
C LEU A 328 -3.86 0.68 14.77
N ILE A 329 -4.69 1.58 15.26
CA ILE A 329 -5.03 1.75 16.68
C ILE A 329 -6.26 0.90 16.98
N LEU A 330 -6.10 -0.10 17.84
CA LEU A 330 -7.14 -1.05 18.21
C LEU A 330 -7.46 -0.93 19.70
N LYS A 331 -8.75 -0.96 20.07
CA LYS A 331 -9.19 -0.94 21.47
C LYS A 331 -9.11 -2.34 22.08
N SER A 332 -8.66 -2.41 23.33
CA SER A 332 -8.57 -3.64 24.11
C SER A 332 -9.95 -4.15 24.52
N LYS A 333 -10.25 -5.42 24.22
CA LYS A 333 -11.45 -6.12 24.72
C LYS A 333 -11.42 -6.32 26.24
N ARG A 334 -10.23 -6.37 26.86
CA ARG A 334 -10.03 -6.70 28.28
C ARG A 334 -10.36 -5.57 29.24
N THR A 335 -10.31 -4.32 28.78
CA THR A 335 -10.63 -3.15 29.61
C THR A 335 -12.15 -2.96 29.76
N LEU A 336 -12.91 -3.33 28.72
CA LEU A 336 -14.38 -3.34 28.73
C LEU A 336 -14.95 -4.33 29.78
N SER A 337 -14.34 -5.48 29.99
CA SER A 337 -14.81 -6.49 30.95
C SER A 337 -14.48 -6.17 32.41
N LYS A 338 -13.39 -5.44 32.69
CA LYS A 338 -13.04 -4.99 34.06
C LYS A 338 -13.89 -3.82 34.55
N GLN A 339 -14.42 -2.97 33.66
CA GLN A 339 -15.36 -1.91 34.05
C GLN A 339 -16.74 -2.44 34.46
N ILE A 340 -17.09 -3.67 34.08
CA ILE A 340 -18.38 -4.32 34.41
C ILE A 340 -18.38 -4.94 35.81
N ASN A 341 -17.21 -5.12 36.46
CA ASN A 341 -17.07 -5.80 37.76
C ASN A 341 -16.59 -4.86 38.90
N LEU A 342 -17.38 -3.83 39.22
CA LEU A 342 -17.26 -3.07 40.48
C LEU A 342 -18.56 -3.19 41.30
N THR A 343 -18.39 -3.28 42.62
CA THR A 343 -19.35 -3.76 43.63
C THR A 343 -20.51 -2.81 43.98
N THR A 344 -21.49 -3.38 44.67
CA THR A 344 -22.92 -3.05 44.80
C THR A 344 -23.38 -1.76 45.51
N ASP A 345 -22.54 -0.77 45.82
CA ASP A 345 -22.93 0.34 46.72
C ASP A 345 -23.13 1.74 46.09
N ASP A 346 -22.93 1.94 44.79
CA ASP A 346 -23.17 3.25 44.14
C ASP A 346 -24.51 3.34 43.37
N LYS A 347 -25.56 2.69 43.88
CA LYS A 347 -26.86 2.55 43.18
C LYS A 347 -27.62 3.86 42.94
N GLU A 348 -27.33 4.94 43.67
CA GLU A 348 -28.00 6.23 43.46
C GLU A 348 -27.22 7.21 42.59
N LYS A 349 -25.88 7.17 42.57
CA LYS A 349 -25.07 7.96 41.61
C LYS A 349 -25.01 7.32 40.23
N MET A 350 -25.29 6.03 40.13
CA MET A 350 -25.35 5.30 38.86
C MET A 350 -26.63 5.54 38.05
N LYS A 351 -27.59 6.39 38.43
CA LYS A 351 -28.75 6.58 37.53
C LYS A 351 -28.40 7.40 36.29
N ASP A 352 -27.45 8.33 36.41
CA ASP A 352 -26.94 9.13 35.28
C ASP A 352 -25.77 8.43 34.59
N THR A 353 -24.89 7.74 35.35
CA THR A 353 -23.78 6.96 34.77
C THR A 353 -24.26 5.67 34.10
N LYS A 354 -25.32 5.01 34.59
CA LYS A 354 -25.93 3.86 33.92
C LYS A 354 -26.71 4.29 32.67
N LYS A 355 -27.24 5.52 32.62
CA LYS A 355 -27.78 6.11 31.38
C LYS A 355 -26.69 6.39 30.34
N ILE A 356 -25.53 6.90 30.79
CA ILE A 356 -24.36 7.16 29.93
C ILE A 356 -23.67 5.86 29.51
N ILE A 357 -23.60 4.86 30.39
CA ILE A 357 -23.06 3.52 30.09
C ILE A 357 -24.06 2.72 29.25
N GLU A 358 -25.38 2.83 29.43
CA GLU A 358 -26.38 2.26 28.51
C GLU A 358 -26.27 2.93 27.13
N LEU A 359 -26.04 4.25 27.04
CA LEU A 359 -25.75 4.94 25.77
C LEU A 359 -24.42 4.50 25.12
N LEU A 360 -23.35 4.27 25.90
CA LEU A 360 -22.03 3.88 25.37
C LEU A 360 -21.86 2.38 25.13
N VAL A 361 -22.58 1.53 25.89
CA VAL A 361 -22.66 0.08 25.67
C VAL A 361 -23.70 -0.24 24.59
N GLU A 362 -24.73 0.58 24.38
CA GLU A 362 -25.49 0.55 23.12
C GLU A 362 -24.60 0.97 21.93
N GLU A 363 -23.66 1.91 22.05
CA GLU A 363 -22.73 2.20 20.93
C GLU A 363 -21.68 1.09 20.65
N ALA A 364 -21.29 0.30 21.66
CA ALA A 364 -20.25 -0.73 21.51
C ALA A 364 -20.77 -2.19 21.39
N ASN A 365 -21.95 -2.46 21.95
CA ASN A 365 -22.69 -3.73 21.89
C ASN A 365 -24.09 -3.55 21.29
N THR A 366 -24.33 -2.47 20.54
CA THR A 366 -25.29 -2.58 19.45
C THR A 366 -24.86 -3.84 18.68
N PRO A 367 -25.76 -4.80 18.37
CA PRO A 367 -25.51 -5.59 17.17
C PRO A 367 -25.16 -4.53 16.16
N LYS A 368 -23.93 -4.55 15.59
CA LYS A 368 -23.53 -3.57 14.57
C LYS A 368 -24.82 -3.37 13.82
N GLU A 369 -25.42 -2.19 13.90
CA GLU A 369 -26.35 -1.86 12.86
C GLU A 369 -25.36 -1.73 11.69
N SER A 370 -25.00 -2.87 11.08
CA SER A 370 -25.50 -3.22 9.79
C SER A 370 -26.95 -2.74 9.73
N THR A 371 -27.13 -1.42 9.74
CA THR A 371 -27.95 -0.78 8.74
C THR A 371 -27.42 -1.43 7.49
N SER A 372 -28.16 -2.43 7.02
CA SER A 372 -27.79 -3.13 5.81
C SER A 372 -27.58 -2.02 4.79
N ILE A 373 -26.35 -1.87 4.30
CA ILE A 373 -26.06 -0.88 3.29
C ILE A 373 -26.72 -1.44 2.04
N TYR A 374 -27.93 -0.97 1.78
CA TYR A 374 -28.63 -1.28 0.55
C TYR A 374 -27.99 -0.44 -0.53
N ILE A 375 -27.21 -1.10 -1.38
CA ILE A 375 -26.79 -0.51 -2.65
C ILE A 375 -28.04 -0.51 -3.53
N LEU A 376 -28.77 0.60 -3.54
CA LEU A 376 -29.98 0.75 -4.34
C LEU A 376 -29.66 0.72 -5.85
N SER A 377 -28.50 1.26 -6.20
CA SER A 377 -27.99 1.31 -7.57
C SER A 377 -26.48 1.55 -7.54
N SER A 378 -25.82 1.25 -8.65
CA SER A 378 -24.42 1.54 -8.88
C SER A 378 -24.22 1.81 -10.37
N ASP A 379 -23.49 2.86 -10.71
CA ASP A 379 -23.01 3.09 -12.06
C ASP A 379 -21.50 2.80 -12.09
N ALA A 380 -21.12 1.78 -12.84
CA ALA A 380 -19.76 1.29 -12.90
C ALA A 380 -19.45 0.99 -14.37
N SER A 381 -18.80 1.94 -15.04
CA SER A 381 -18.29 1.78 -16.40
C SER A 381 -16.95 1.04 -16.40
N PHE A 382 -16.84 -0.07 -15.66
CA PHE A 382 -15.68 -0.93 -15.67
C PHE A 382 -15.94 -2.14 -16.57
N CYS A 383 -14.93 -2.50 -17.37
CA CYS A 383 -14.96 -3.65 -18.27
C CYS A 383 -15.11 -4.97 -17.51
N SER A 384 -16.33 -5.40 -17.18
CA SER A 384 -16.74 -6.81 -17.13
C SER A 384 -18.23 -6.98 -16.80
N SER A 385 -18.77 -8.12 -17.22
CA SER A 385 -20.20 -8.40 -17.34
C SER A 385 -20.88 -8.99 -16.09
N ASN A 386 -20.20 -9.13 -14.95
CA ASN A 386 -20.80 -9.79 -13.77
C ASN A 386 -20.63 -9.02 -12.45
N LYS A 387 -21.69 -8.29 -12.05
CA LYS A 387 -21.67 -7.34 -10.92
C LYS A 387 -21.33 -7.98 -9.56
N ALA A 388 -21.80 -9.19 -9.28
CA ALA A 388 -21.63 -9.82 -7.96
C ALA A 388 -20.18 -10.29 -7.69
N GLU A 389 -19.51 -10.77 -8.72
CA GLU A 389 -18.14 -11.32 -8.64
C GLU A 389 -17.11 -10.19 -8.51
N ILE A 390 -17.32 -9.07 -9.21
CA ILE A 390 -16.53 -7.83 -9.07
C ILE A 390 -16.63 -7.30 -7.64
N TRP A 391 -17.82 -7.31 -7.02
CA TRP A 391 -17.98 -6.86 -5.64
C TRP A 391 -17.22 -7.75 -4.64
N GLN A 392 -17.18 -9.06 -4.86
CA GLN A 392 -16.36 -10.00 -4.07
C GLN A 392 -14.86 -9.72 -4.26
N GLN A 393 -14.43 -9.49 -5.50
CA GLN A 393 -13.04 -9.16 -5.85
C GLN A 393 -12.59 -7.80 -5.31
N LEU A 394 -13.44 -6.77 -5.35
CA LEU A 394 -13.19 -5.46 -4.74
C LEU A 394 -13.11 -5.55 -3.21
N LYS A 395 -14.01 -6.31 -2.57
CA LYS A 395 -13.94 -6.57 -1.13
C LYS A 395 -12.66 -7.31 -0.74
N ALA A 396 -12.14 -8.17 -1.63
CA ALA A 396 -10.91 -8.92 -1.43
C ALA A 396 -9.64 -8.16 -1.88
N GLY A 397 -9.78 -7.03 -2.59
CA GLY A 397 -8.66 -6.29 -3.18
C GLY A 397 -7.93 -7.03 -4.32
N ILE A 398 -8.59 -8.03 -4.93
CA ILE A 398 -8.04 -8.93 -5.95
C ILE A 398 -8.60 -8.51 -7.32
N LEU A 399 -8.17 -7.36 -7.84
CA LEU A 399 -8.35 -7.07 -9.26
C LEU A 399 -7.10 -7.55 -10.00
N GLU A 400 -7.14 -8.79 -10.48
CA GLU A 400 -6.10 -9.33 -11.36
C GLU A 400 -6.34 -8.89 -12.80
N LYS A 401 -5.58 -7.87 -13.23
CA LYS A 401 -5.52 -7.27 -14.59
C LYS A 401 -6.87 -6.79 -15.16
N PRO A 402 -6.88 -5.69 -15.95
CA PRO A 402 -8.06 -5.36 -16.72
C PRO A 402 -8.29 -6.50 -17.72
N THR A 403 -9.41 -7.20 -17.61
CA THR A 403 -9.87 -8.12 -18.64
C THR A 403 -9.95 -7.32 -19.94
N SER A 404 -9.34 -7.83 -21.01
CA SER A 404 -9.39 -7.20 -22.32
C SER A 404 -10.84 -6.89 -22.69
N THR A 405 -11.04 -5.72 -23.26
CA THR A 405 -12.31 -5.14 -23.70
C THR A 405 -13.08 -5.95 -24.75
N GLU A 406 -12.69 -7.18 -25.06
CA GLU A 406 -13.14 -7.88 -26.28
C GLU A 406 -14.31 -8.85 -26.10
N ASP A 407 -14.72 -9.19 -24.87
CA ASP A 407 -15.82 -10.15 -24.66
C ASP A 407 -17.12 -9.55 -24.11
N VAL A 408 -17.39 -8.26 -24.38
CA VAL A 408 -18.76 -7.72 -24.27
C VAL A 408 -19.38 -7.70 -25.66
N LYS A 409 -19.92 -8.84 -26.07
CA LYS A 409 -20.89 -8.87 -27.18
C LYS A 409 -22.07 -7.98 -26.80
N SER A 410 -22.12 -6.83 -27.44
CA SER A 410 -23.31 -6.08 -27.85
C SER A 410 -24.59 -6.46 -27.09
N ALA A 411 -24.73 -5.97 -25.87
CA ALA A 411 -26.02 -5.67 -25.27
C ALA A 411 -26.02 -4.16 -25.04
N SER A 412 -26.40 -3.43 -26.09
CA SER A 412 -26.70 -1.99 -26.13
C SER A 412 -25.93 -1.09 -25.15
N GLY A 413 -24.82 -0.52 -25.62
CA GLY A 413 -24.56 0.90 -25.38
C GLY A 413 -23.65 1.33 -24.23
N THR A 414 -22.66 0.55 -23.77
CA THR A 414 -21.76 1.04 -22.71
C THR A 414 -20.30 0.64 -22.91
N THR A 415 -19.43 1.65 -22.75
CA THR A 415 -17.96 1.66 -22.53
C THR A 415 -16.98 1.88 -23.70
N GLY A 416 -17.37 2.59 -24.76
CA GLY A 416 -16.41 3.06 -25.79
C GLY A 416 -16.67 4.45 -26.40
N GLU A 417 -17.90 4.96 -26.33
CA GLU A 417 -18.30 6.26 -26.87
C GLU A 417 -19.10 7.05 -25.85
N VAL A 418 -18.52 7.38 -24.69
CA VAL A 418 -19.03 8.55 -23.94
C VAL A 418 -18.41 9.76 -24.63
N ASP A 419 -19.19 10.40 -25.50
CA ASP A 419 -18.81 11.66 -26.11
C ASP A 419 -18.68 12.72 -24.99
N ILE A 420 -17.47 12.90 -24.46
CA ILE A 420 -17.16 13.83 -23.36
C ILE A 420 -17.48 15.30 -23.70
N THR A 421 -17.75 15.59 -24.98
CA THR A 421 -18.19 16.91 -25.43
C THR A 421 -19.71 17.08 -25.29
N LYS A 422 -20.46 15.98 -25.22
CA LYS A 422 -21.92 15.96 -25.08
C LYS A 422 -22.32 15.65 -23.64
N TRP A 423 -22.72 16.70 -22.95
CA TRP A 423 -23.40 16.61 -21.67
C TRP A 423 -24.43 17.74 -21.60
N ASP A 424 -25.46 17.59 -20.77
CA ASP A 424 -26.50 18.60 -20.60
C ASP A 424 -26.18 19.46 -19.36
N PRO A 425 -25.51 20.61 -19.50
CA PRO A 425 -25.18 21.45 -18.35
C PRO A 425 -26.43 22.03 -17.68
N GLU A 426 -27.47 22.35 -18.46
CA GLU A 426 -28.68 22.98 -17.94
C GLU A 426 -29.47 22.03 -17.04
N PHE A 427 -29.50 20.73 -17.39
CA PHE A 427 -30.06 19.69 -16.53
C PHE A 427 -29.43 19.68 -15.12
N PHE A 428 -28.15 19.99 -14.99
CA PHE A 428 -27.43 20.08 -13.71
C PHE A 428 -27.42 21.49 -13.09
N GLY A 429 -28.20 22.43 -13.63
CA GLY A 429 -28.23 23.82 -13.16
C GLY A 429 -26.94 24.60 -13.45
N ILE A 430 -26.13 24.13 -14.38
CA ILE A 430 -24.87 24.77 -14.79
C ILE A 430 -25.15 25.64 -16.02
N THR A 431 -24.72 26.90 -15.96
CA THR A 431 -24.96 27.83 -17.07
C THR A 431 -24.09 27.50 -18.29
N PRO A 432 -24.54 27.81 -19.51
CA PRO A 432 -23.72 27.67 -20.72
C PRO A 432 -22.37 28.41 -20.65
N LYS A 433 -22.29 29.48 -19.84
CA LYS A 433 -21.04 30.22 -19.58
C LYS A 433 -20.09 29.48 -18.65
N GLU A 434 -20.60 28.73 -17.68
CA GLU A 434 -19.79 27.94 -16.74
C GLU A 434 -19.34 26.61 -17.35
N ALA A 435 -20.20 25.98 -18.15
CA ALA A 435 -20.04 24.62 -18.66
C ALA A 435 -18.66 24.30 -19.28
N PRO A 436 -18.03 25.19 -20.08
CA PRO A 436 -16.71 24.91 -20.67
C PRO A 436 -15.60 24.77 -19.63
N PHE A 437 -15.75 25.40 -18.46
CA PHE A 437 -14.73 25.51 -17.42
C PHE A 437 -14.76 24.36 -16.40
N ILE A 438 -15.73 23.46 -16.50
CA ILE A 438 -15.89 22.33 -15.58
C ILE A 438 -15.01 21.17 -16.01
N ASP A 439 -14.22 20.61 -15.11
CA ASP A 439 -13.41 19.41 -15.36
C ASP A 439 -14.30 18.23 -15.76
N VAL A 440 -13.85 17.49 -16.78
CA VAL A 440 -14.49 16.28 -17.29
C VAL A 440 -14.80 15.29 -16.17
N GLN A 441 -13.94 15.19 -15.15
CA GLN A 441 -14.18 14.34 -13.98
C GLN A 441 -15.43 14.78 -13.20
N GLN A 442 -15.68 16.08 -13.04
CA GLN A 442 -16.91 16.55 -12.38
C GLN A 442 -18.14 16.28 -13.26
N ARG A 443 -18.03 16.51 -14.57
CA ARG A 443 -19.13 16.26 -15.52
C ARG A 443 -19.54 14.79 -15.54
N LEU A 444 -18.57 13.89 -15.55
CA LEU A 444 -18.80 12.45 -15.52
C LEU A 444 -19.42 12.03 -14.19
N MET A 445 -18.95 12.58 -13.08
CA MET A 445 -19.51 12.27 -11.76
C MET A 445 -20.99 12.68 -11.66
N LEU A 446 -21.35 13.89 -12.10
CA LEU A 446 -22.74 14.37 -12.13
C LEU A 446 -23.65 13.44 -12.94
N GLN A 447 -23.21 13.04 -14.13
CA GLN A 447 -23.96 12.11 -14.99
C GLN A 447 -24.11 10.73 -14.38
N SER A 448 -23.03 10.18 -13.81
CA SER A 448 -23.06 8.87 -13.17
C SER A 448 -23.98 8.86 -11.94
N VAL A 449 -23.98 9.94 -11.17
CA VAL A 449 -24.87 10.09 -10.02
C VAL A 449 -26.31 10.23 -10.47
N SER A 450 -26.61 11.02 -11.51
CA SER A 450 -27.96 11.10 -12.08
C SER A 450 -28.48 9.73 -12.52
N ARG A 451 -27.70 8.99 -13.32
CA ARG A 451 -28.06 7.63 -13.75
C ARG A 451 -28.25 6.70 -12.55
N CYS A 452 -27.38 6.80 -11.55
CA CYS A 452 -27.49 5.99 -10.34
C CYS A 452 -28.80 6.28 -9.60
N LEU A 453 -29.16 7.56 -9.44
CA LEU A 453 -30.40 8.00 -8.81
C LEU A 453 -31.64 7.62 -9.63
N GLU A 454 -31.63 7.82 -10.95
CA GLU A 454 -32.72 7.39 -11.85
C GLU A 454 -32.95 5.88 -11.76
N ASN A 455 -31.88 5.09 -11.72
CA ASN A 455 -31.95 3.64 -11.55
C ASN A 455 -32.44 3.23 -10.16
N ALA A 456 -31.99 3.92 -9.11
CA ALA A 456 -32.41 3.66 -7.74
C ALA A 456 -33.88 4.07 -7.48
N LYS A 457 -34.46 4.95 -8.33
CA LYS A 457 -35.80 5.55 -8.20
C LYS A 457 -36.14 5.99 -6.76
N PRO A 458 -35.26 6.73 -6.04
CA PRO A 458 -35.55 7.15 -4.69
C PRO A 458 -36.72 8.15 -4.72
N LEU A 459 -37.75 7.90 -3.92
CA LEU A 459 -38.91 8.81 -3.79
C LEU A 459 -38.52 10.19 -3.24
N LYS A 460 -37.42 10.26 -2.45
CA LYS A 460 -36.86 11.50 -1.90
C LYS A 460 -35.45 11.26 -1.35
N ILE A 461 -34.52 12.17 -1.60
CA ILE A 461 -33.21 12.21 -0.93
C ILE A 461 -33.35 13.08 0.33
N SER A 462 -32.85 12.59 1.46
CA SER A 462 -32.92 13.32 2.73
C SER A 462 -31.90 14.45 2.77
N LYS A 463 -32.19 15.53 3.50
CA LYS A 463 -31.18 16.57 3.80
C LYS A 463 -30.05 16.07 4.71
N ASN A 464 -30.23 14.90 5.33
CA ASN A 464 -29.22 14.24 6.16
C ASN A 464 -28.35 13.26 5.34
N THR A 465 -28.29 13.43 4.01
CA THR A 465 -27.45 12.61 3.13
C THR A 465 -26.05 13.21 3.04
N GLY A 466 -25.02 12.43 3.39
CA GLY A 466 -23.61 12.80 3.21
C GLY A 466 -23.06 12.30 1.88
N VAL A 467 -22.28 13.14 1.20
CA VAL A 467 -21.61 12.81 -0.07
C VAL A 467 -20.10 12.74 0.17
N PHE A 468 -19.49 11.61 -0.21
CA PHE A 468 -18.05 11.39 -0.10
C PHE A 468 -17.48 10.97 -1.45
N ILE A 469 -16.45 11.66 -1.92
CA ILE A 469 -15.85 11.43 -3.24
C ILE A 469 -14.33 11.40 -3.11
N GLY A 470 -13.71 10.36 -3.69
CA GLY A 470 -12.28 10.31 -3.96
C GLY A 470 -12.04 10.61 -5.43
N VAL A 471 -11.19 11.58 -5.73
CA VAL A 471 -10.78 11.97 -7.09
C VAL A 471 -9.27 12.13 -7.14
N SER A 472 -8.67 11.79 -8.27
CA SER A 472 -7.22 11.85 -8.47
C SER A 472 -6.92 12.16 -9.93
N GLY A 473 -5.84 12.90 -10.19
CA GLY A 473 -5.50 13.38 -11.52
C GLY A 473 -5.93 14.83 -11.69
N ASN A 474 -5.01 15.66 -12.18
CA ASN A 474 -5.16 17.11 -12.32
C ASN A 474 -4.87 17.56 -13.76
N ASP A 475 -4.95 16.67 -14.74
CA ASP A 475 -4.54 16.93 -16.12
C ASP A 475 -5.34 18.07 -16.77
N PHE A 476 -6.66 18.09 -16.59
CA PHE A 476 -7.51 19.18 -17.08
C PHE A 476 -7.14 20.50 -16.42
N THR A 477 -7.00 20.51 -15.10
CA THR A 477 -6.56 21.65 -14.29
C THR A 477 -5.20 22.18 -14.78
N ASN A 478 -4.19 21.32 -14.86
CA ASN A 478 -2.84 21.66 -15.30
C ASN A 478 -2.83 22.23 -16.72
N ARG A 479 -3.60 21.63 -17.64
CA ARG A 479 -3.71 22.10 -19.02
C ARG A 479 -4.37 23.48 -19.09
N VAL A 480 -5.50 23.65 -18.42
CA VAL A 480 -6.21 24.93 -18.34
C VAL A 480 -5.29 26.02 -17.78
N TYR A 481 -4.61 25.77 -16.67
CA TYR A 481 -3.69 26.75 -16.08
C TYR A 481 -2.46 27.04 -16.95
N SER A 482 -2.02 26.10 -17.78
CA SER A 482 -0.92 26.32 -18.73
C SER A 482 -1.31 27.12 -19.97
N GLU A 483 -2.59 27.10 -20.36
CA GLU A 483 -3.11 27.77 -21.57
C GLU A 483 -3.70 29.17 -21.28
N ILE A 484 -3.91 29.53 -20.01
CA ILE A 484 -4.38 30.87 -19.60
C ILE A 484 -3.27 31.91 -19.84
N LYS A 485 -3.54 32.88 -20.73
CA LYS A 485 -2.63 34.01 -21.02
C LYS A 485 -3.11 35.31 -20.38
N GLU A 486 -4.36 35.73 -20.62
CA GLU A 486 -5.01 36.91 -20.00
C GLU A 486 -6.54 36.67 -19.83
N ASN A 487 -7.20 37.37 -18.90
CA ASN A 487 -8.64 37.28 -18.58
C ASN A 487 -9.13 35.89 -18.11
N ALA A 488 -8.63 35.42 -16.96
CA ALA A 488 -9.10 34.19 -16.34
C ALA A 488 -10.57 34.30 -15.89
N SER A 489 -11.41 33.36 -16.34
CA SER A 489 -12.80 33.24 -15.93
C SER A 489 -12.91 32.86 -14.45
N GLY A 490 -13.81 33.51 -13.71
CA GLY A 490 -14.08 33.15 -12.30
C GLY A 490 -14.58 31.71 -12.12
N TYR A 491 -15.10 31.09 -13.18
CA TYR A 491 -15.57 29.71 -13.16
C TYR A 491 -14.45 28.66 -13.04
N TYR A 492 -13.19 29.03 -13.29
CA TYR A 492 -12.06 28.09 -13.20
C TYR A 492 -11.89 27.49 -11.80
N SER A 493 -12.05 28.31 -10.76
CA SER A 493 -11.86 27.85 -9.37
C SER A 493 -12.85 26.74 -8.99
N GLY A 494 -14.14 26.95 -9.24
CA GLY A 494 -15.17 25.94 -8.96
C GLY A 494 -15.22 24.79 -9.98
N GLY A 495 -14.74 25.01 -11.20
CA GLY A 495 -14.75 24.03 -12.28
C GLY A 495 -13.59 23.02 -12.23
N THR A 496 -12.45 23.39 -11.63
CA THR A 496 -11.24 22.55 -11.62
C THR A 496 -10.87 21.99 -10.24
N ASN A 497 -11.48 22.50 -9.17
CA ASN A 497 -11.18 22.03 -7.82
C ASN A 497 -11.91 20.71 -7.51
N GLY A 498 -11.14 19.66 -7.18
CA GLY A 498 -11.67 18.35 -6.83
C GLY A 498 -12.60 18.35 -5.61
N SER A 499 -12.43 19.30 -4.67
CA SER A 499 -13.33 19.41 -3.52
C SER A 499 -14.74 19.90 -3.88
N CYS A 500 -14.90 20.60 -5.00
CA CYS A 500 -16.20 21.12 -5.44
C CYS A 500 -17.13 20.01 -5.95
N ILE A 501 -16.61 18.85 -6.35
CA ILE A 501 -17.42 17.74 -6.91
C ILE A 501 -18.47 17.26 -5.91
N ALA A 502 -18.06 17.09 -4.64
CA ALA A 502 -18.98 16.65 -3.59
C ALA A 502 -20.04 17.68 -3.26
N GLY A 503 -19.73 18.98 -3.38
CA GLY A 503 -20.69 20.06 -3.13
C GLY A 503 -21.68 20.31 -4.27
N ARG A 504 -21.45 19.73 -5.45
CA ARG A 504 -22.39 19.81 -6.60
C ARG A 504 -23.44 18.70 -6.60
N ILE A 505 -23.25 17.67 -5.77
CA ILE A 505 -24.21 16.57 -5.52
C ILE A 505 -24.96 16.91 -4.24
#